data_AF-A0A6M0BJL0-F1
#
_entry.id   AF-A0A6M0BJL0-F1
#
_cell.length_a   1.000
_cell.length_b   1.000
_cell.length_c   1.000
_cell.angle_alpha   90.00
_cell.angle_beta   90.00
_cell.angle_gamma   90.00
#
_symmetry.space_group_name_H-M   'P 1'
#
loop_
_entity.id
_entity.type
_entity.pdbx_description
1 polymer ?
#
loop_
_entity_poly.entity_id
_entity_poly.type
_entity_poly.pdbx_seq_one_letter_code
_entity_poly.pdbx_strand_id
1 'polypeptide(L)' 'DAEVKINGKSVGKIYSYEGANPNHWFTQIINIGAGILKDGDNELEVEAVDLPNPSAGDLYNDFYIRDVVCFFQRED' A
#
# COMPACT_ATOMS: atom_id res chain seq x y z
N ASP A 1 -8.65 5.07 -0.42
CA ASP A 1 -7.67 4.00 -0.78
C ASP A 1 -6.31 4.64 -0.96
N ALA A 2 -5.24 3.91 -0.66
CA ALA A 2 -3.86 4.38 -0.77
C ALA A 2 -3.21 3.78 -2.02
N GLU A 3 -2.59 4.63 -2.85
CA GLU A 3 -1.77 4.16 -3.97
C GLU A 3 -0.49 3.51 -3.44
N VAL A 4 -0.13 2.37 -4.03
CA VAL A 4 1.11 1.66 -3.73
C VAL A 4 2.01 1.77 -4.95
N LYS A 5 3.25 2.20 -4.72
CA LYS A 5 4.27 2.33 -5.74
C LYS A 5 5.49 1.49 -5.39
N ILE A 6 6.15 1.00 -6.44
CA ILE A 6 7.46 0.38 -6.36
C ILE A 6 8.39 1.16 -7.28
N ASN A 7 9.48 1.68 -6.72
CA ASN A 7 10.43 2.53 -7.44
C ASN A 7 9.74 3.69 -8.19
N GLY A 8 8.79 4.39 -7.55
CA GLY A 8 8.00 5.46 -8.15
C GLY A 8 6.95 5.04 -9.18
N LYS A 9 6.81 3.75 -9.50
CA LYS A 9 5.78 3.24 -10.42
C LYS A 9 4.60 2.68 -9.65
N SER A 10 3.38 3.13 -9.97
CA SER A 10 2.14 2.57 -9.42
C SER A 10 2.02 1.08 -9.75
N VAL A 11 1.79 0.26 -8.71
CA VAL A 11 1.61 -1.19 -8.82
C VAL A 11 0.23 -1.65 -8.36
N GLY A 12 -0.54 -0.77 -7.74
CA GLY A 12 -1.86 -1.09 -7.23
C GLY A 12 -2.30 -0.14 -6.13
N LYS A 13 -3.34 -0.56 -5.42
CA LYS A 13 -3.96 0.20 -4.34
C LYS A 13 -4.28 -0.74 -3.18
N ILE A 14 -4.19 -0.22 -1.96
CA ILE A 14 -4.75 -0.85 -0.78
C ILE A 14 -5.94 -0.03 -0.28
N TYR A 15 -6.96 -0.72 0.20
CA TYR A 15 -8.19 -0.10 0.65
C TYR A 15 -8.21 0.00 2.16
N SER A 16 -8.64 1.16 2.67
CA SER A 16 -9.11 1.26 4.04
C SER A 16 -10.47 0.56 4.12
N TYR A 17 -10.61 -0.36 5.08
CA TYR A 17 -11.90 -1.03 5.32
C TYR A 17 -12.77 -0.13 6.21
N GLU A 18 -13.26 0.96 5.64
CA GLU A 18 -14.09 1.93 6.37
C GLU A 18 -15.33 1.26 6.99
N GLY A 19 -15.62 1.58 8.24
CA GLY A 19 -16.72 0.97 9.01
C GLY A 19 -16.45 -0.45 9.51
N ALA A 20 -15.30 -1.04 9.22
CA ALA A 20 -14.91 -2.31 9.81
C ALA A 20 -14.55 -2.15 11.30
N ASN A 21 -14.61 -3.26 12.05
CA ASN A 21 -14.20 -3.29 13.45
C ASN A 21 -12.69 -2.97 13.54
N PRO A 22 -12.27 -1.97 14.33
CA PRO A 22 -10.86 -1.55 14.43
C PRO A 22 -9.95 -2.63 15.03
N ASN A 23 -10.50 -3.65 15.69
CA ASN A 23 -9.74 -4.78 16.22
C ASN A 23 -9.52 -5.89 15.19
N HIS A 24 -10.11 -5.78 13.99
CA HIS A 24 -9.95 -6.76 12.93
C HIS A 24 -8.86 -6.31 11.95
N TRP A 25 -7.97 -7.25 11.62
CA TRP A 25 -6.93 -7.06 10.63
C TRP A 25 -7.30 -7.78 9.35
N PHE A 26 -7.00 -7.15 8.22
CA PHE A 26 -7.28 -7.67 6.89
C PHE A 26 -6.00 -7.77 6.08
N THR A 27 -5.89 -8.79 5.23
CA THR A 27 -4.77 -8.98 4.33
C THR A 27 -5.17 -8.54 2.93
N GLN A 28 -4.35 -7.71 2.31
CA GLN A 28 -4.47 -7.30 0.91
C GLN A 28 -3.21 -7.70 0.16
N ILE A 29 -3.36 -8.20 -1.06
CA ILE A 29 -2.26 -8.74 -1.85
C ILE A 29 -2.12 -7.92 -3.13
N ILE A 30 -0.91 -7.45 -3.40
CA ILE A 30 -0.54 -6.77 -4.64
C ILE A 30 0.47 -7.64 -5.36
N ASN A 31 0.14 -8.04 -6.58
CA ASN A 31 1.04 -8.81 -7.44
C ASN A 31 1.89 -7.84 -8.26
N ILE A 32 3.21 -7.92 -8.12
CA ILE A 32 4.17 -7.05 -8.80
C ILE A 32 4.87 -7.85 -9.90
N GLY A 33 4.86 -7.33 -11.12
CA GLY A 33 5.58 -7.95 -12.24
C GLY A 33 7.09 -7.69 -12.18
N ALA A 34 7.89 -8.64 -12.68
CA ALA A 34 9.35 -8.56 -12.65
C ALA A 34 9.93 -7.28 -13.28
N GLY A 35 9.29 -6.74 -14.32
CA GLY A 35 9.76 -5.52 -15.01
C GLY A 35 9.66 -4.22 -14.20
N ILE A 36 9.07 -4.25 -13.01
CA ILE A 36 9.00 -3.10 -12.09
C ILE A 36 10.14 -3.13 -11.06
N LEU A 37 10.62 -4.33 -10.74
CA LEU A 37 11.75 -4.52 -9.85
C LEU A 37 13.06 -4.24 -10.59
N LYS A 38 14.06 -3.77 -9.84
CA LYS A 38 15.44 -3.61 -10.31
C LYS A 38 16.37 -4.47 -9.47
N ASP A 39 17.53 -4.79 -10.03
CA ASP A 39 18.58 -5.47 -9.29
C ASP A 39 19.04 -4.61 -8.11
N GLY A 40 19.14 -5.25 -6.94
CA GLY A 40 19.48 -4.58 -5.68
C GLY A 40 18.27 -4.00 -4.95
N ASP A 41 18.44 -2.80 -4.40
CA ASP A 41 17.45 -2.19 -3.50
C ASP A 41 16.24 -1.70 -4.29
N ASN A 42 15.04 -2.02 -3.78
CA ASN A 42 13.78 -1.54 -4.31
C ASN A 42 13.06 -0.71 -3.24
N GLU A 43 12.39 0.36 -3.66
CA GLU A 43 11.63 1.23 -2.76
C GLU A 43 10.15 0.88 -2.84
N LEU A 44 9.52 0.66 -1.68
CA LEU A 44 8.07 0.54 -1.53
C LEU A 44 7.54 1.85 -0.95
N GLU A 45 6.64 2.49 -1.68
CA GLU A 45 5.96 3.70 -1.26
C GLU A 45 4.46 3.40 -1.12
N VAL A 46 3.86 3.88 -0.04
CA VAL A 46 2.41 3.85 0.15
C VAL A 46 1.96 5.26 0.44
N GLU A 47 1.10 5.80 -0.42
CA GLU A 47 0.62 7.17 -0.26
C GLU A 47 -0.37 7.28 0.90
N ALA A 48 -0.37 8.43 1.56
CA ALA A 48 -1.41 8.76 2.53
C ALA A 48 -2.77 8.85 1.81
N VAL A 49 -3.85 8.44 2.49
CA VAL A 49 -5.20 8.55 1.93
C VAL A 49 -5.72 9.94 2.23
N ASP A 50 -6.11 10.71 1.22
CA ASP A 50 -6.74 12.01 1.46
C ASP A 50 -8.11 11.85 2.15
N LEU A 51 -8.42 12.75 3.08
CA LEU A 51 -9.78 12.87 3.60
C LEU A 51 -10.69 13.46 2.52
N PRO A 52 -11.94 12.96 2.37
CA PRO A 52 -12.87 13.50 1.38
C PRO A 52 -13.29 14.96 1.66
N ASN A 53 -13.14 15.43 2.90
CA ASN A 53 -13.38 16.82 3.30
C ASN A 53 -12.30 17.27 4.30
N PRO A 54 -11.07 17.54 3.82
CA PRO A 54 -9.94 17.84 4.70
C PRO A 54 -10.12 19.19 5.40
N SER A 55 -9.63 19.30 6.62
CA SER A 55 -9.57 20.57 7.35
C SER A 55 -8.13 20.94 7.66
N ALA A 56 -7.86 22.21 8.00
CA ALA A 56 -6.50 22.66 8.25
C ALA A 56 -5.88 21.88 9.44
N GLY A 57 -4.85 21.07 9.16
CA GLY A 57 -4.21 20.20 10.14
C GLY A 57 -4.75 18.76 10.19
N ASP A 58 -5.79 18.45 9.42
CA ASP A 58 -6.41 17.13 9.32
C ASP A 58 -6.71 16.82 7.85
N LEU A 59 -5.68 16.35 7.15
CA LEU A 59 -5.67 16.22 5.69
C LEU A 59 -5.83 14.77 5.22
N TYR A 60 -5.44 13.81 6.06
CA TYR A 60 -5.30 12.41 5.67
C TYR A 60 -6.09 11.50 6.59
N ASN A 61 -6.61 10.41 6.02
CA ASN A 61 -7.31 9.37 6.74
C ASN A 61 -6.28 8.40 7.34
N ASP A 62 -6.53 8.00 8.59
CA ASP A 62 -5.68 7.06 9.30
C ASP A 62 -5.94 5.64 8.81
N PHE A 63 -4.87 4.96 8.38
CA PHE A 63 -4.86 3.52 8.24
C PHE A 63 -3.52 2.97 8.72
N TYR A 64 -3.55 1.75 9.26
CA TYR A 64 -2.39 1.11 9.84
C TYR A 64 -1.93 -0.04 8.95
N ILE A 65 -0.67 -0.01 8.54
CA ILE A 65 0.00 -1.18 7.97
C ILE A 65 0.76 -1.85 9.11
N ARG A 66 0.37 -3.08 9.43
CA ARG A 66 1.00 -3.84 10.50
C ARG A 66 2.21 -4.64 10.02
N ASP A 67 2.03 -5.35 8.91
CA ASP A 67 3.02 -6.28 8.37
C ASP A 67 3.08 -6.12 6.85
N VAL A 68 4.29 -6.16 6.30
CA VAL A 68 4.54 -6.23 4.86
C VAL A 68 5.30 -7.53 4.59
N VAL A 69 4.68 -8.43 3.84
CA VAL A 69 5.25 -9.75 3.52
C VAL A 69 5.47 -9.84 2.02
N CYS A 70 6.72 -10.04 1.60
CA CYS A 70 7.09 -10.17 0.20
C CYS A 70 7.37 -11.64 -0.14
N PHE A 71 6.62 -12.20 -1.08
CA PHE A 71 6.87 -13.51 -1.64
C PHE A 71 7.53 -13.37 -3.01
N PHE A 72 8.71 -13.95 -3.16
CA PHE A 72 9.44 -13.97 -4.42
C PHE A 72 9.41 -15.38 -5.00
N GLN A 73 8.82 -15.52 -6.18
CA GLN A 73 8.89 -16.75 -6.95
C GLN A 73 9.88 -16.55 -8.09
N ARG A 74 10.89 -17.41 -8.16
CA ARG A 74 11.77 -17.52 -9.33
C ARG A 74 11.16 -18.56 -10.27
N GLU A 75 10.90 -18.17 -11.51
CA GLU A 75 10.67 -19.14 -12.59
C GLU A 75 12.05 -19.53 -13.13
N ASP A 76 12.38 -20.82 -13.04
CA ASP A 76 13.59 -21.43 -13.60
C ASP A 76 13.40 -21.76 -15.10
#